data_AF-A0A7W1YC81-F1
#
_entry.id   AF-A0A7W1YC81-F1
#
_cell.length_a   1.000
_cell.length_b   1.000
_cell.length_c   1.000
_cell.angle_alpha   90.00
_cell.angle_beta   90.00
_cell.angle_gamma   90.00
#
_symmetry.space_group_name_H-M   'P 1'
#
loop_
_entity.id
_entity.type
_entity.pdbx_description
1 polymer ?
#
loop_
_entity_poly.entity_id
_entity_poly.type
_entity_poly.pdbx_seq_one_letter_code
_entity_poly.pdbx_strand_id
1 'polypeptide(L)'
;MDLLWFLRRRLKFINRLYNQTTGQFYETMNNIQSGEPPFVDERNPEFDNMSDPPFLEEYQEAAESAEVIGHWCLCMVYGSLKAYLEAYIDEMSRDYVGLSDLRKCVAAKKAKSWFGRYRIAFLEDISIDWAKGPVRLSELEHLNLSRDDVTHNIDVTSIYAYQTDKHAGRYPQGLFIDEEWAHLNLGGRIRLGPDELVAALTMVDEFCAWLEDIRLNYRGHVQAVRRAAAATATGETDRESHSLD
;
A
#
# COMPACT_ATOMS: atom_id res chain seq x y z
N MET A 1 -17.33 17.53 2.71
CA MET A 1 -17.04 16.55 3.80
C MET A 1 -15.55 16.59 4.12
N ASP A 2 -15.13 16.36 5.38
CA ASP A 2 -13.69 16.26 5.71
C ASP A 2 -13.19 14.84 5.43
N LEU A 3 -12.80 14.59 4.18
CA LEU A 3 -12.39 13.25 3.71
C LEU A 3 -11.14 12.76 4.46
N LEU A 4 -10.20 13.66 4.70
CA LEU A 4 -8.92 13.33 5.32
C LEU A 4 -9.10 12.93 6.80
N TRP A 5 -10.03 13.57 7.52
CA TRP A 5 -10.36 13.14 8.89
C TRP A 5 -10.92 11.71 8.92
N PHE A 6 -11.85 11.37 8.01
CA PHE A 6 -12.42 10.02 7.94
C PHE A 6 -11.36 8.98 7.57
N LEU A 7 -10.48 9.29 6.62
CA LEU A 7 -9.34 8.44 6.26
C LEU A 7 -8.44 8.21 7.48
N ARG A 8 -7.96 9.27 8.13
CA ARG A 8 -7.08 9.20 9.29
C ARG A 8 -7.68 8.40 10.44
N ARG A 9 -8.99 8.53 10.66
CA ARG A 9 -9.71 7.70 11.64
C ARG A 9 -9.64 6.22 11.29
N ARG A 10 -9.78 5.84 10.02
CA ARG A 10 -9.64 4.45 9.56
C ARG A 10 -8.21 3.96 9.70
N LEU A 11 -7.21 4.74 9.28
CA LEU A 11 -5.79 4.38 9.39
C LEU A 11 -5.37 4.15 10.86
N LYS A 12 -5.80 5.03 11.77
CA LYS A 12 -5.59 4.85 13.22
C LYS A 12 -6.27 3.59 13.77
N PHE A 13 -7.45 3.26 13.26
CA PHE A 13 -8.14 2.03 13.64
C PHE A 13 -7.35 0.79 13.19
N ILE A 14 -6.85 0.77 11.95
CA ILE A 14 -6.03 -0.33 11.42
C ILE A 14 -4.77 -0.53 12.26
N ASN A 15 -4.04 0.55 12.56
CA ASN A 15 -2.83 0.47 13.39
C ASN A 15 -3.11 -0.13 14.77
N ARG A 16 -4.19 0.33 15.42
CA ARG A 16 -4.59 -0.18 16.74
C ARG A 16 -5.03 -1.64 16.66
N LEU A 17 -5.82 -2.01 15.64
CA LEU A 17 -6.27 -3.39 15.45
C LEU A 17 -5.07 -4.31 15.37
N TYR A 18 -4.13 -4.02 14.46
CA TYR A 18 -2.91 -4.80 14.30
C TYR A 18 -2.17 -4.97 15.63
N ASN A 19 -1.79 -3.86 16.28
CA ASN A 19 -1.01 -3.90 17.52
C ASN A 19 -1.73 -4.66 18.66
N GLN A 20 -3.05 -4.52 18.77
CA GLN A 20 -3.82 -5.18 19.83
C GLN A 20 -3.98 -6.68 19.59
N THR A 21 -3.96 -7.14 18.34
CA THR A 21 -4.14 -8.56 18.01
C THR A 21 -2.81 -9.29 17.85
N THR A 22 -1.78 -8.65 17.27
CA THR A 22 -0.49 -9.31 17.01
C THR A 22 0.44 -9.30 18.22
N GLY A 23 0.20 -8.44 19.21
CA GLY A 23 1.06 -8.31 20.39
C GLY A 23 1.30 -9.63 21.11
N GLN A 24 0.25 -10.44 21.33
CA GLN A 24 0.39 -11.74 21.98
C GLN A 24 1.16 -12.76 21.13
N PHE A 25 0.98 -12.74 19.80
CA PHE A 25 1.72 -13.64 18.92
C PHE A 25 3.21 -13.30 18.89
N TYR A 26 3.55 -12.01 18.88
CA TYR A 26 4.95 -11.58 19.01
C TYR A 26 5.55 -11.91 20.37
N GLU A 27 4.78 -11.76 21.45
CA GLU A 27 5.20 -12.18 22.78
C GLU A 27 5.48 -13.69 22.84
N THR A 28 4.59 -14.52 22.31
CA THR A 28 4.82 -15.97 22.20
C THR A 28 6.10 -16.31 21.44
N MET A 29 6.30 -15.73 20.25
CA MET A 29 7.51 -15.95 19.46
C MET A 29 8.78 -15.54 20.23
N ASN A 30 8.75 -14.38 20.90
CA ASN A 30 9.88 -13.87 21.69
C ASN A 30 10.20 -14.75 22.90
N ASN A 31 9.16 -15.22 23.61
CA ASN A 31 9.34 -16.06 24.80
C ASN A 31 9.92 -17.43 24.41
N ILE A 32 9.46 -18.03 23.30
CA ILE A 32 10.03 -19.27 22.76
C ILE A 32 11.51 -19.08 22.40
N GLN A 33 11.84 -18.01 21.67
CA GLN A 33 13.23 -17.72 21.27
C GLN A 33 14.15 -17.46 22.47
N SER A 34 13.62 -16.85 23.53
CA SER A 34 14.37 -16.48 24.73
C SER A 34 14.37 -17.57 25.81
N GLY A 35 13.60 -18.66 25.61
CA GLY A 35 13.42 -19.71 26.61
C GLY A 35 12.73 -19.24 27.88
N GLU A 36 11.80 -18.28 27.77
CA GLU A 36 11.06 -17.72 28.91
C GLU A 36 9.78 -18.53 29.21
N PRO A 37 9.35 -18.64 30.48
CA PRO A 37 8.14 -19.36 30.83
C PRO A 37 6.89 -18.86 30.05
N PRO A 38 6.02 -19.75 29.55
CA PRO A 38 6.00 -21.21 29.76
C PRO A 38 6.89 -22.03 28.81
N PHE A 39 7.68 -21.40 27.94
CA PHE A 39 8.43 -22.04 26.85
C PHE A 39 9.88 -22.35 27.22
N VAL A 40 10.06 -23.14 28.28
CA VAL A 40 11.37 -23.62 28.71
C VAL A 40 11.57 -25.05 28.17
N ASP A 41 12.65 -25.29 27.42
CA ASP A 41 12.95 -26.64 26.89
C ASP A 41 13.44 -27.56 28.02
N GLU A 42 12.57 -28.47 28.46
CA GLU A 42 12.87 -29.46 29.50
C GLU A 42 13.32 -30.81 28.94
N ARG A 43 13.48 -30.94 27.61
CA ARG A 43 13.89 -32.20 26.96
C ARG A 43 15.31 -32.59 27.36
N ASN A 44 15.52 -33.88 27.59
CA ASN A 44 16.81 -34.46 27.86
C ASN A 44 17.47 -34.94 26.54
N PRO A 45 18.61 -34.37 26.13
CA PRO A 45 19.29 -34.75 24.88
C PRO A 45 19.69 -36.22 24.77
N GLU A 46 19.78 -36.96 25.89
CA GLU A 46 20.15 -38.38 25.90
C GLU A 46 18.97 -39.32 25.64
N PHE A 47 17.73 -38.88 25.91
CA PHE A 47 16.54 -39.73 25.86
C PHE A 47 15.45 -39.21 24.92
N ASP A 48 15.44 -37.92 24.63
CA ASP A 48 14.40 -37.26 23.85
C ASP A 48 14.83 -36.97 22.41
N ASN A 49 13.84 -36.89 21.52
CA ASN A 49 14.06 -36.52 20.14
C ASN A 49 14.36 -35.01 20.01
N MET A 50 15.59 -34.68 19.61
CA MET A 50 16.06 -33.30 19.42
C MET A 50 16.11 -32.88 17.94
N SER A 51 15.48 -33.65 17.04
CA SER A 51 15.49 -33.32 15.59
C SER A 51 14.76 -32.03 15.27
N ASP A 52 13.68 -31.73 16.00
CA ASP A 52 12.92 -30.50 15.85
C ASP A 52 13.21 -29.49 16.99
N PRO A 53 13.22 -28.18 16.68
CA PRO A 53 13.25 -27.14 17.71
C PRO A 53 12.12 -27.32 18.74
N PRO A 54 12.37 -27.03 20.03
CA PRO A 54 11.30 -27.06 21.02
C PRO A 54 10.26 -25.99 20.67
N PHE A 55 8.99 -26.32 20.88
CA PHE A 55 7.86 -25.41 20.64
C PHE A 55 7.76 -24.89 19.19
N LEU A 56 8.21 -25.69 18.20
CA LEU A 56 8.17 -25.32 16.79
C LEU A 56 6.72 -25.03 16.32
N GLU A 57 5.77 -25.87 16.72
CA GLU A 57 4.37 -25.73 16.33
C GLU A 57 3.76 -24.43 16.88
N GLU A 58 4.00 -24.12 18.15
CA GLU A 58 3.52 -22.90 18.80
C GLU A 58 4.14 -21.64 18.18
N TYR A 59 5.43 -21.70 17.83
CA TYR A 59 6.09 -20.60 17.12
C TYR A 59 5.47 -20.39 15.73
N GLN A 60 5.25 -21.48 14.97
CA GLN A 60 4.65 -21.43 13.64
C GLN A 60 3.21 -20.90 13.70
N GLU A 61 2.39 -21.39 14.62
CA GLU A 61 1.01 -20.93 14.80
C GLU A 61 0.96 -19.44 15.14
N ALA A 62 1.84 -18.96 16.02
CA ALA A 62 1.93 -17.54 16.35
C ALA A 62 2.38 -16.70 15.14
N ALA A 63 3.39 -17.14 14.40
CA ALA A 63 3.90 -16.45 13.21
C ALA A 63 2.84 -16.36 12.11
N GLU A 64 2.14 -17.47 11.83
CA GLU A 64 1.07 -17.56 10.86
C GLU A 64 -0.13 -16.70 11.27
N SER A 65 -0.49 -16.70 12.55
CA SER A 65 -1.57 -15.85 13.08
C SER A 65 -1.25 -14.36 12.91
N ALA A 66 -0.02 -13.94 13.20
CA ALA A 66 0.41 -12.57 12.99
C ALA A 66 0.38 -12.18 11.50
N GLU A 67 0.77 -13.09 10.61
CA GLU A 67 0.71 -12.91 9.15
C GLU A 67 -0.70 -12.66 8.63
N VAL A 68 -1.66 -13.51 9.00
CA VAL A 68 -3.05 -13.39 8.55
C VAL A 68 -3.64 -12.05 8.97
N ILE A 69 -3.33 -11.59 10.18
CA ILE A 69 -3.72 -10.25 10.65
C ILE A 69 -3.04 -9.15 9.81
N GLY A 70 -1.76 -9.31 9.49
CA GLY A 70 -1.02 -8.41 8.59
C GLY A 70 -1.67 -8.32 7.22
N HIS A 71 -1.99 -9.44 6.58
CA HIS A 71 -2.70 -9.51 5.30
C HIS A 71 -4.07 -8.83 5.35
N TRP A 72 -4.80 -9.00 6.44
CA TRP A 72 -6.08 -8.33 6.63
C TRP A 72 -5.90 -6.80 6.76
N CYS A 73 -4.89 -6.36 7.52
CA CYS A 73 -4.56 -4.94 7.64
C CYS A 73 -4.13 -4.35 6.30
N LEU A 74 -3.34 -5.07 5.48
CA LEU A 74 -2.99 -4.67 4.11
C LEU A 74 -4.25 -4.43 3.27
N CYS A 75 -5.21 -5.37 3.31
CA CYS A 75 -6.51 -5.24 2.64
C CYS A 75 -7.26 -3.99 3.09
N MET A 76 -7.25 -3.69 4.40
CA MET A 76 -7.91 -2.51 4.96
C MET A 76 -7.23 -1.19 4.59
N VAL A 77 -5.90 -1.15 4.51
CA VAL A 77 -5.14 0.02 4.04
C VAL A 77 -5.49 0.31 2.58
N TYR A 78 -5.38 -0.72 1.73
CA TYR A 78 -5.81 -0.65 0.33
C TYR A 78 -7.27 -0.17 0.19
N GLY A 79 -8.18 -0.77 0.97
CA GLY A 79 -9.61 -0.42 0.92
C GLY A 79 -9.86 1.02 1.36
N SER A 80 -9.08 1.54 2.30
CA SER A 80 -9.17 2.93 2.76
C SER A 80 -8.68 3.92 1.71
N LEU A 81 -7.58 3.62 1.01
CA LEU A 81 -7.11 4.41 -0.14
C LEU A 81 -8.17 4.45 -1.24
N LYS A 82 -8.70 3.29 -1.64
CA LYS A 82 -9.72 3.20 -2.70
C LYS A 82 -10.99 3.98 -2.33
N ALA A 83 -11.50 3.80 -1.12
CA ALA A 83 -12.68 4.51 -0.64
C ALA A 83 -12.46 6.03 -0.57
N TYR A 84 -11.26 6.48 -0.16
CA TYR A 84 -10.90 7.89 -0.18
C TYR A 84 -10.94 8.45 -1.61
N LEU A 85 -10.34 7.76 -2.58
CA LEU A 85 -10.32 8.21 -3.97
C LEU A 85 -11.72 8.26 -4.60
N GLU A 86 -12.58 7.29 -4.28
CA GLU A 86 -13.99 7.29 -4.70
C GLU A 86 -14.74 8.49 -4.13
N ALA A 87 -14.58 8.78 -2.84
CA ALA A 87 -15.20 9.93 -2.18
C ALA A 87 -14.61 11.26 -2.69
N TYR A 88 -13.31 11.31 -2.98
CA TYR A 88 -12.64 12.49 -3.55
C TYR A 88 -13.27 12.89 -4.88
N ILE A 89 -13.47 11.92 -5.77
CA ILE A 89 -14.10 12.13 -7.07
C ILE A 89 -15.54 12.65 -6.92
N ASP A 90 -16.28 12.14 -5.94
CA ASP A 90 -17.64 12.60 -5.66
C ASP A 90 -17.69 14.04 -5.16
N GLU A 91 -16.83 14.39 -4.19
CA GLU A 91 -16.76 15.76 -3.67
C GLU A 91 -16.28 16.72 -4.78
N MET A 92 -15.28 16.36 -5.58
CA MET A 92 -14.83 17.17 -6.72
C MET A 92 -15.95 17.43 -7.73
N SER A 93 -16.74 16.40 -8.06
CA SER A 93 -17.87 16.53 -8.98
C SER A 93 -18.97 17.44 -8.44
N ARG A 94 -19.14 17.48 -7.11
CA ARG A 94 -20.15 18.28 -6.43
C ARG A 94 -19.71 19.73 -6.26
N ASP A 95 -18.47 19.94 -5.84
CA ASP A 95 -17.97 21.23 -5.37
C ASP A 95 -17.52 22.15 -6.53
N TYR A 96 -17.14 21.59 -7.68
CA TYR A 96 -16.58 22.34 -8.81
C TYR A 96 -17.43 22.26 -10.07
N VAL A 97 -18.00 23.41 -10.44
CA VAL A 97 -18.74 23.59 -11.70
C VAL A 97 -17.86 23.23 -12.90
N GLY A 98 -18.38 22.37 -13.78
CA GLY A 98 -17.67 21.88 -14.96
C GLY A 98 -17.01 20.51 -14.79
N LEU A 99 -16.98 19.96 -13.57
CA LEU A 99 -16.50 18.60 -13.29
C LEU A 99 -17.65 17.61 -13.05
N SER A 100 -18.82 17.81 -13.66
CA SER A 100 -19.93 16.87 -13.51
C SER A 100 -19.56 15.48 -14.07
N ASP A 101 -20.06 14.43 -13.43
CA ASP A 101 -19.92 13.03 -13.87
C ASP A 101 -18.50 12.42 -13.86
N LEU A 102 -17.56 12.90 -13.02
CA LEU A 102 -16.20 12.33 -12.97
C LEU A 102 -16.17 10.81 -12.70
N ARG A 103 -17.13 10.24 -11.96
CA ARG A 103 -17.26 8.79 -11.82
C ARG A 103 -17.40 8.07 -13.17
N LYS A 104 -18.17 8.64 -14.10
CA LYS A 104 -18.31 8.10 -15.46
C LYS A 104 -17.00 8.26 -16.23
N CYS A 105 -16.29 9.37 -16.07
CA CYS A 105 -14.97 9.57 -16.66
C CYS A 105 -13.96 8.50 -16.21
N VAL A 106 -13.87 8.25 -14.89
CA VAL A 106 -13.04 7.18 -14.32
C VAL A 106 -13.43 5.81 -14.90
N ALA A 107 -14.72 5.50 -14.96
CA ALA A 107 -15.21 4.23 -15.49
C ALA A 107 -14.87 4.05 -16.99
N ALA A 108 -14.85 5.14 -17.76
CA ALA A 108 -14.55 5.15 -19.18
C ALA A 108 -13.05 5.03 -19.52
N LYS A 109 -12.15 5.26 -18.55
CA LYS A 109 -10.70 5.18 -18.81
C LYS A 109 -10.28 3.75 -19.14
N LYS A 110 -9.45 3.62 -20.19
CA LYS A 110 -8.89 2.33 -20.64
C LYS A 110 -7.61 2.01 -19.86
N ALA A 111 -7.73 1.24 -18.80
CA ALA A 111 -6.59 0.69 -18.06
C ALA A 111 -6.87 -0.71 -17.52
N LYS A 112 -5.79 -1.49 -17.35
CA LYS A 112 -5.82 -2.89 -16.86
C LYS A 112 -6.25 -3.03 -15.40
N SER A 113 -6.10 -1.97 -14.60
CA SER A 113 -6.48 -1.95 -13.18
C SER A 113 -7.32 -0.71 -12.86
N TRP A 114 -8.12 -0.78 -11.79
CA TRP A 114 -8.86 0.37 -11.28
C TRP A 114 -7.88 1.52 -10.93
N PHE A 115 -6.73 1.21 -10.29
CA PHE A 115 -5.70 2.19 -9.94
C PHE A 115 -5.21 2.95 -11.18
N GLY A 116 -4.98 2.24 -12.29
CA GLY A 116 -4.61 2.86 -13.56
C GLY A 116 -5.70 3.78 -14.11
N ARG A 117 -6.98 3.43 -13.97
CA ARG A 117 -8.11 4.28 -14.40
C ARG A 117 -8.18 5.57 -13.58
N TYR A 118 -8.02 5.45 -12.27
CA TYR A 118 -7.98 6.61 -11.37
C TYR A 118 -6.81 7.54 -11.71
N ARG A 119 -5.60 7.01 -11.89
CA ARG A 119 -4.44 7.82 -12.27
C ARG A 119 -4.67 8.61 -13.56
N ILE A 120 -5.22 7.96 -14.59
CA ILE A 120 -5.52 8.61 -15.87
C ILE A 120 -6.60 9.69 -15.68
N ALA A 121 -7.67 9.40 -14.95
CA ALA A 121 -8.74 10.36 -14.71
C ALA A 121 -8.27 11.58 -13.89
N PHE A 122 -7.45 11.36 -12.87
CA PHE A 122 -6.87 12.46 -12.09
C PHE A 122 -6.02 13.38 -12.97
N LEU A 123 -5.20 12.81 -13.84
CA LEU A 123 -4.36 13.58 -14.75
C LEU A 123 -5.17 14.33 -15.82
N GLU A 124 -6.03 13.61 -16.54
CA GLU A 124 -6.71 14.15 -17.73
C GLU A 124 -7.92 15.01 -17.39
N ASP A 125 -8.74 14.60 -16.40
CA ASP A 125 -10.05 15.22 -16.18
C ASP A 125 -10.00 16.31 -15.10
N ILE A 126 -9.05 16.22 -14.16
CA ILE A 126 -8.89 17.20 -13.08
C ILE A 126 -7.47 17.76 -12.96
N SER A 127 -6.58 17.51 -13.93
CA SER A 127 -5.24 18.11 -13.99
C SER A 127 -4.36 17.86 -12.75
N ILE A 128 -4.54 16.72 -12.07
CA ILE A 128 -3.72 16.30 -10.92
C ILE A 128 -2.79 15.18 -11.37
N ASP A 129 -1.51 15.51 -11.50
CA ASP A 129 -0.47 14.54 -11.85
C ASP A 129 0.09 13.88 -10.60
N TRP A 130 -0.27 12.61 -10.36
CA TRP A 130 0.20 11.84 -9.22
C TRP A 130 1.71 11.63 -9.20
N ALA A 131 2.41 11.75 -10.34
CA ALA A 131 3.88 11.67 -10.37
C ALA A 131 4.56 12.84 -9.66
N LYS A 132 3.82 13.93 -9.39
CA LYS A 132 4.28 15.09 -8.61
C LYS A 132 3.89 15.02 -7.13
N GLY A 133 3.24 13.93 -6.72
CA GLY A 133 2.86 13.70 -5.34
C GLY A 133 4.06 13.35 -4.45
N PRO A 134 3.87 13.35 -3.12
CA PRO A 134 4.93 13.05 -2.16
C PRO A 134 5.36 11.58 -2.15
N VAL A 135 4.48 10.69 -2.64
CA VAL A 135 4.66 9.24 -2.61
C VAL A 135 4.97 8.71 -4.00
N ARG A 136 5.90 7.75 -4.08
CA ARG A 136 6.24 7.11 -5.36
C ARG A 136 5.06 6.27 -5.84
N LEU A 137 4.68 6.47 -7.11
CA LEU A 137 3.60 5.69 -7.74
C LEU A 137 3.81 4.18 -7.68
N SER A 138 5.07 3.73 -7.71
CA SER A 138 5.44 2.33 -7.57
C SER A 138 5.01 1.73 -6.24
N GLU A 139 5.05 2.50 -5.15
CA GLU A 139 4.69 2.01 -3.81
C GLU A 139 3.18 1.85 -3.65
N LEU A 140 2.40 2.82 -4.16
CA LEU A 140 0.95 2.72 -4.21
C LEU A 140 0.47 1.57 -5.11
N GLU A 141 1.16 1.35 -6.22
CA GLU A 141 0.85 0.22 -7.10
C GLU A 141 1.26 -1.12 -6.48
N HIS A 142 2.39 -1.17 -5.78
CA HIS A 142 2.81 -2.34 -5.02
C HIS A 142 1.76 -2.71 -3.97
N LEU A 143 1.22 -1.74 -3.22
CA LEU A 143 0.08 -1.97 -2.30
C LEU A 143 -1.12 -2.62 -3.00
N ASN A 144 -1.47 -2.17 -4.21
CA ASN A 144 -2.56 -2.78 -4.97
C ASN A 144 -2.26 -4.23 -5.35
N LEU A 145 -1.06 -4.52 -5.85
CA LEU A 145 -0.68 -5.86 -6.30
C LEU A 145 -0.55 -6.83 -5.13
N SER A 146 0.07 -6.41 -4.01
CA SER A 146 0.17 -7.24 -2.81
C SER A 146 -1.21 -7.60 -2.26
N ARG A 147 -2.17 -6.65 -2.26
CA ARG A 147 -3.56 -6.95 -1.89
C ARG A 147 -4.21 -7.93 -2.85
N ASP A 148 -4.03 -7.74 -4.16
CA ASP A 148 -4.58 -8.65 -5.18
C ASP A 148 -4.05 -10.08 -4.97
N ASP A 149 -2.75 -10.26 -4.71
CA ASP A 149 -2.16 -11.57 -4.43
C ASP A 149 -2.69 -12.20 -3.14
N VAL A 150 -2.73 -11.46 -2.03
CA VAL A 150 -3.31 -11.92 -0.76
C VAL A 150 -4.77 -12.36 -0.91
N THR A 151 -5.53 -11.75 -1.81
CA THR A 151 -6.97 -12.08 -1.96
C THR A 151 -7.22 -13.23 -2.94
N HIS A 152 -6.36 -13.39 -3.95
CA HIS A 152 -6.65 -14.24 -5.10
C HIS A 152 -5.68 -15.41 -5.29
N ASN A 153 -4.52 -15.37 -4.64
CA ASN A 153 -3.44 -16.34 -4.83
C ASN A 153 -3.12 -17.07 -3.52
N ILE A 154 -4.16 -17.66 -2.93
CA ILE A 154 -4.09 -18.45 -1.70
C ILE A 154 -4.00 -19.94 -2.08
N ASP A 155 -3.03 -20.65 -1.49
CA ASP A 155 -2.90 -22.10 -1.59
C ASP A 155 -3.49 -22.74 -0.33
N VAL A 156 -4.35 -23.75 -0.46
CA VAL A 156 -4.93 -24.46 0.70
C VAL A 156 -3.86 -25.15 1.55
N THR A 157 -2.69 -25.41 0.99
CA THR A 157 -1.56 -26.06 1.67
C THR A 157 -0.65 -25.09 2.41
N SER A 158 -0.90 -23.77 2.34
CA SER A 158 -0.10 -22.76 3.01
C SER A 158 -0.97 -21.64 3.58
N ILE A 159 -0.60 -21.15 4.77
CA ILE A 159 -1.20 -19.92 5.31
C ILE A 159 -0.59 -18.66 4.67
N TYR A 160 0.60 -18.79 4.07
CA TYR A 160 1.33 -17.68 3.48
C TYR A 160 0.78 -17.28 2.11
N ALA A 161 0.84 -15.98 1.82
CA ALA A 161 0.58 -15.43 0.49
C ALA A 161 1.90 -15.15 -0.22
N TYR A 162 1.95 -15.45 -1.52
CA TYR A 162 3.14 -15.22 -2.34
C TYR A 162 2.81 -14.34 -3.54
N GLN A 163 3.83 -13.63 -4.00
CA GLN A 163 3.76 -12.92 -5.26
C GLN A 163 3.51 -13.87 -6.42
N THR A 164 2.64 -13.45 -7.35
CA THR A 164 2.61 -14.06 -8.67
C THR A 164 3.87 -13.74 -9.47
N ASP A 165 4.23 -14.57 -10.45
CA ASP A 165 5.36 -14.30 -11.37
C ASP A 165 5.28 -12.90 -12.00
N LYS A 166 4.06 -12.47 -12.33
CA LYS A 166 3.81 -11.14 -12.90
C LYS A 166 4.08 -10.03 -11.88
N HIS A 167 3.71 -10.23 -10.62
CA HIS A 167 4.01 -9.28 -9.56
C HIS A 167 5.51 -9.26 -9.27
N ALA A 168 6.13 -10.42 -9.03
CA ALA A 168 7.56 -10.56 -8.78
C ALA A 168 8.42 -9.97 -9.92
N GLY A 169 8.02 -10.14 -11.18
CA GLY A 169 8.71 -9.55 -12.33
C GLY A 169 8.70 -8.02 -12.36
N ARG A 170 7.78 -7.38 -11.62
CA ARG A 170 7.68 -5.91 -11.53
C ARG A 170 8.23 -5.34 -10.24
N TYR A 171 8.01 -6.05 -9.14
CA TYR A 171 8.43 -5.68 -7.80
C TYR A 171 9.09 -6.89 -7.12
N PRO A 172 10.29 -7.31 -7.55
CA PRO A 172 10.97 -8.48 -6.97
C PRO A 172 11.38 -8.26 -5.51
N GLN A 173 11.46 -7.00 -5.10
CA GLN A 173 11.69 -6.53 -3.75
C GLN A 173 10.76 -5.34 -3.49
N GLY A 174 10.51 -5.06 -2.22
CA GLY A 174 9.84 -3.83 -1.80
C GLY A 174 9.12 -4.00 -0.47
N LEU A 175 8.36 -2.97 -0.10
CA LEU A 175 7.79 -2.81 1.23
C LEU A 175 7.01 -4.02 1.78
N PHE A 176 6.38 -4.82 0.93
CA PHE A 176 5.53 -5.93 1.37
C PHE A 176 6.15 -7.30 1.13
N ILE A 177 7.42 -7.37 0.74
CA ILE A 177 8.09 -8.63 0.40
C ILE A 177 9.05 -8.99 1.52
N ASP A 178 8.94 -10.21 2.02
CA ASP A 178 9.85 -10.73 3.03
C ASP A 178 11.26 -10.88 2.42
N GLU A 179 12.17 -10.01 2.85
CA GLU A 179 13.53 -9.93 2.33
C GLU A 179 14.31 -11.23 2.59
N GLU A 180 14.13 -11.87 3.75
CA GLU A 180 14.82 -13.12 4.08
C GLU A 180 14.37 -14.25 3.14
N TRP A 181 13.07 -14.37 2.91
CA TRP A 181 12.52 -15.37 1.98
C TRP A 181 12.99 -15.13 0.54
N ALA A 182 13.02 -13.87 0.11
CA ALA A 182 13.54 -13.49 -1.19
C ALA A 182 15.03 -13.83 -1.31
N HIS A 183 15.84 -13.55 -0.28
CA HIS A 183 17.27 -13.87 -0.25
C HIS A 183 17.56 -15.38 -0.27
N LEU A 184 16.71 -16.18 0.35
CA LEU A 184 16.79 -17.63 0.35
C LEU A 184 16.24 -18.28 -0.93
N ASN A 185 15.76 -17.48 -1.91
CA ASN A 185 15.07 -17.95 -3.11
C ASN A 185 13.86 -18.86 -2.80
N LEU A 186 13.18 -18.61 -1.68
CA LEU A 186 11.97 -19.32 -1.27
C LEU A 186 10.68 -18.68 -1.84
N GLY A 187 10.84 -17.70 -2.72
CA GLY A 187 9.76 -16.96 -3.37
C GLY A 187 9.51 -15.58 -2.74
N GLY A 188 8.68 -14.78 -3.40
CA GLY A 188 8.27 -13.47 -2.92
C GLY A 188 7.14 -13.59 -1.90
N ARG A 189 7.41 -14.10 -0.69
CA ARG A 189 6.42 -14.15 0.37
C ARG A 189 5.96 -12.74 0.73
N ILE A 190 4.65 -12.53 0.77
CA ILE A 190 4.05 -11.25 1.12
C ILE A 190 3.92 -11.16 2.63
N ARG A 191 4.58 -10.17 3.22
CA ARG A 191 4.61 -9.94 4.66
C ARG A 191 4.20 -8.51 4.99
N LEU A 192 3.46 -8.37 6.08
CA LEU A 192 3.16 -7.07 6.68
C LEU A 192 3.45 -7.14 8.19
N GLY A 193 4.66 -6.77 8.57
CA GLY A 193 5.06 -6.56 9.95
C GLY A 193 4.64 -5.19 10.49
N PRO A 194 5.05 -4.87 11.75
CA PRO A 194 4.73 -3.58 12.36
C PRO A 194 5.29 -2.40 11.56
N ASP A 195 6.53 -2.51 11.10
CA ASP A 195 7.23 -1.45 10.38
C ASP A 195 6.64 -1.27 8.97
N GLU A 196 6.35 -2.36 8.26
CA GLU A 196 5.73 -2.31 6.94
C GLU A 196 4.31 -1.73 7.02
N LEU A 197 3.55 -2.04 8.08
CA LEU A 197 2.24 -1.45 8.32
C LEU A 197 2.36 0.05 8.56
N VAL A 198 3.26 0.50 9.44
CA VAL A 198 3.47 1.92 9.73
C VAL A 198 3.85 2.68 8.45
N ALA A 199 4.76 2.13 7.65
CA ALA A 199 5.14 2.71 6.37
C ALA A 199 3.96 2.78 5.40
N ALA A 200 3.14 1.74 5.29
CA ALA A 200 1.97 1.73 4.41
C ALA A 200 0.89 2.73 4.84
N LEU A 201 0.67 2.88 6.15
CA LEU A 201 -0.26 3.87 6.70
C LEU A 201 0.21 5.30 6.43
N THR A 202 1.50 5.58 6.66
CA THR A 202 2.12 6.89 6.39
C THR A 202 2.04 7.22 4.91
N MET A 203 2.41 6.28 4.04
CA MET A 203 2.31 6.42 2.59
C MET A 203 0.89 6.81 2.14
N VAL A 204 -0.15 6.12 2.64
CA VAL A 204 -1.54 6.46 2.29
C VAL A 204 -1.97 7.82 2.88
N ASP A 205 -1.58 8.13 4.12
CA ASP A 205 -1.90 9.43 4.73
C ASP A 205 -1.29 10.60 3.95
N GLU A 206 0.00 10.52 3.63
CA GLU A 206 0.73 11.58 2.93
C GLU A 206 0.18 11.81 1.53
N PHE A 207 -0.06 10.74 0.78
CA PHE A 207 -0.65 10.82 -0.56
C PHE A 207 -2.05 11.45 -0.53
N CYS A 208 -2.90 11.03 0.40
CA CYS A 208 -4.25 11.56 0.51
C CYS A 208 -4.28 12.97 1.10
N ALA A 209 -3.37 13.33 2.01
CA ALA A 209 -3.24 14.68 2.52
C ALA A 209 -2.83 15.66 1.42
N TRP A 210 -1.90 15.25 0.55
CA TRP A 210 -1.54 16.01 -0.64
C TRP A 210 -2.73 16.21 -1.60
N LEU A 211 -3.50 15.16 -1.86
CA LEU A 211 -4.73 15.29 -2.64
C LEU A 211 -5.73 16.25 -1.98
N GLU A 212 -5.94 16.14 -0.67
CA GLU A 212 -6.86 17.00 0.07
C GLU A 212 -6.47 18.48 -0.04
N ASP A 213 -5.18 18.79 0.09
CA ASP A 213 -4.68 20.17 -0.09
C ASP A 213 -5.01 20.71 -1.49
N ILE A 214 -4.78 19.91 -2.52
CA ILE A 214 -5.16 20.28 -3.90
C ILE A 214 -6.67 20.47 -4.00
N ARG A 215 -7.48 19.59 -3.39
CA ARG A 215 -8.96 19.68 -3.42
C ARG A 215 -9.45 20.99 -2.84
N LEU A 216 -8.90 21.40 -1.70
CA LEU A 216 -9.26 22.63 -1.00
C LEU A 216 -8.79 23.88 -1.77
N ASN A 217 -7.69 23.77 -2.51
CA ASN A 217 -7.07 24.87 -3.27
C ASN A 217 -7.21 24.73 -4.79
N TYR A 218 -8.19 23.96 -5.27
CA TYR A 218 -8.19 23.44 -6.65
C TYR A 218 -8.20 24.52 -7.73
N ARG A 219 -8.93 25.62 -7.52
CA ARG A 219 -8.94 26.74 -8.49
C ARG A 219 -7.54 27.35 -8.66
N GLY A 220 -6.79 27.48 -7.58
CA GLY A 220 -5.41 27.94 -7.61
C GLY A 220 -4.50 26.95 -8.30
N HIS A 221 -4.66 25.65 -8.01
CA HIS A 221 -3.94 24.57 -8.68
C HIS A 221 -4.11 24.60 -10.21
N VAL A 222 -5.35 24.67 -10.70
CA VAL A 222 -5.63 24.72 -12.16
C VAL A 222 -5.00 25.96 -12.81
N GLN A 223 -5.04 27.12 -12.14
CA GLN A 223 -4.39 28.32 -12.65
C GLN A 223 -2.87 28.17 -12.71
N ALA A 224 -2.25 27.56 -11.70
CA ALA A 224 -0.82 27.30 -11.67
C ALA A 224 -0.39 26.34 -12.79
N VAL A 225 -1.14 25.25 -12.99
CA VAL A 225 -0.88 24.28 -14.08
C VAL A 225 -0.97 24.95 -15.45
N ARG A 226 -2.00 25.78 -15.69
CA ARG A 226 -2.15 26.51 -16.96
C ARG A 226 -1.01 27.51 -17.21
N ARG A 227 -0.58 28.22 -16.16
CA ARG A 227 0.56 29.15 -16.25
C ARG A 227 1.86 28.42 -16.57
N ALA A 228 2.12 27.29 -15.91
CA ALA A 228 3.30 26.48 -16.18
C ALA A 228 3.32 25.97 -17.62
N ALA A 229 2.19 25.47 -18.14
CA ALA A 229 2.07 25.01 -19.52
C ALA A 229 2.33 26.14 -20.53
N ALA A 230 1.80 27.34 -20.28
CA ALA A 230 2.03 28.51 -21.13
C ALA A 230 3.50 28.92 -21.17
N ALA A 231 4.19 28.90 -20.02
CA ALA A 231 5.61 29.26 -19.91
C ALA A 231 6.51 28.28 -20.67
N THR A 232 6.23 26.97 -20.60
CA THR A 232 6.97 25.95 -21.36
C THR A 232 6.81 26.15 -22.86
N ALA A 233 5.59 26.41 -23.34
CA ALA A 233 5.33 26.64 -24.76
C ALA A 233 6.09 27.87 -25.30
N THR A 234 6.17 28.95 -24.51
CA THR A 234 6.93 30.15 -24.89
C THR A 234 8.46 29.95 -24.89
N GLY A 235 8.99 29.12 -23.99
CA GLY A 235 10.43 28.85 -23.91
C GLY A 235 10.95 27.88 -24.99
N GLU A 236 10.07 27.04 -25.56
CA GLU A 236 10.38 26.22 -26.73
C GLU A 236 10.40 27.05 -28.02
N THR A 237 9.48 28.02 -28.18
CA THR A 237 9.51 28.96 -29.33
C THR A 237 10.75 29.86 -29.35
N ASP A 238 11.29 30.23 -28.18
CA ASP A 238 12.52 31.03 -28.10
C ASP A 238 13.80 30.20 -28.32
N ARG A 239 13.75 28.86 -28.14
CA ARG A 239 14.90 27.98 -28.43
C ARG A 239 14.98 27.57 -29.90
N GLU A 240 13.84 27.42 -30.59
CA GLU A 240 13.83 27.12 -32.03
C GLU A 240 14.26 28.32 -32.88
N SER A 241 14.08 29.56 -32.39
CA SER A 241 14.52 30.79 -33.09
C SER A 241 16.02 31.09 -32.98
N HIS A 242 16.78 30.28 -32.24
CA HIS A 242 18.25 30.41 -32.10
C HIS A 242 19.03 29.21 -32.66
N SER A 243 18.37 28.29 -33.38
CA SER A 243 19.01 27.14 -34.04
C SER A 243 19.03 27.21 -35.58
N LEU A 244 18.73 28.39 -36.15
CA LEU A 244 18.84 28.67 -37.58
C LEU A 244 19.80 29.85 -37.79
N ASP A 245 21.08 29.61 -37.54
CA ASP A 245 22.20 30.43 -38.04
C ASP A 245 23.30 29.51 -38.57
#